data_AF-A0A1G3CJK7-F1
#
_entry.id   AF-A0A1G3CJK7-F1
#
_cell.length_a   1.000
_cell.length_b   1.000
_cell.length_c   1.000
_cell.angle_alpha   90.00
_cell.angle_beta   90.00
_cell.angle_gamma   90.00
#
_symmetry.space_group_name_H-M   'P 1'
#
loop_
_entity.id
_entity.type
_entity.pdbx_description
1 polymer ?
#
loop_
_entity_poly.entity_id
_entity_poly.type
_entity_poly.pdbx_seq_one_letter_code
_entity_poly.pdbx_strand_id
1 'polypeptide(L)'
;MGILKKSIVCIMFNAAFYGLITNTVLAWSSGPPAYRTGALGDTGTCNADGCHNSYGTNSGSANFSITVPAAYTAGKAVKIKVAFSNSSGKKHGFEITALDADGNRVGTFKKIGNTTQVISPGDAARELDKADKDKYIEQSTKGVKKKSWVFKWTPPASATDPITFYAAGCEADGKGTAGDDYVYTTTAEINASNP
;
A
#
# COMPACT_ATOMS: atom_id res chain seq x y z
N MET A 1 24.78 26.79 72.87
CA MET A 1 25.62 25.62 72.48
C MET A 1 24.68 24.50 72.07
N GLY A 2 24.75 24.00 70.83
CA GLY A 2 23.99 22.86 70.27
C GLY A 2 22.62 23.25 69.65
N ILE A 3 22.49 23.53 68.34
CA ILE A 3 22.41 22.61 67.18
C ILE A 3 21.16 21.70 67.23
N LEU A 4 20.16 21.90 66.36
CA LEU A 4 19.95 21.13 65.11
C LEU A 4 18.62 21.49 64.43
N LYS A 5 18.70 21.95 63.17
CA LYS A 5 17.59 22.08 62.21
C LYS A 5 17.07 20.70 61.82
N LYS A 6 15.76 20.46 61.78
CA LYS A 6 15.16 19.42 60.94
C LYS A 6 13.84 19.88 60.34
N SER A 7 13.94 20.36 59.11
CA SER A 7 12.82 20.55 58.18
C SER A 7 12.19 19.19 57.87
N ILE A 8 10.88 19.05 58.10
CA ILE A 8 10.12 17.91 57.59
C ILE A 8 9.52 18.33 56.25
N VAL A 9 10.20 17.93 55.19
CA VAL A 9 9.73 18.02 53.82
C VAL A 9 8.66 16.94 53.63
N CYS A 10 7.39 17.34 53.47
CA CYS A 10 6.34 16.46 52.98
C CYS A 10 6.60 16.17 51.49
N ILE A 11 7.25 15.04 51.20
CA ILE A 11 7.38 14.53 49.84
C ILE A 11 6.03 13.96 49.42
N MET A 12 5.29 14.70 48.61
CA MET A 12 4.13 14.21 47.86
C MET A 12 4.62 13.26 46.77
N PHE A 13 4.50 11.94 46.99
CA PHE A 13 4.82 10.93 45.99
C PHE A 13 3.60 10.71 45.08
N ASN A 14 3.39 11.59 44.10
CA ASN A 14 2.47 11.32 43.00
C ASN A 14 3.21 10.46 41.96
N ALA A 15 3.16 9.14 42.12
CA ALA A 15 3.59 8.22 41.07
C ALA A 15 2.50 8.17 39.98
N ALA A 16 2.56 9.09 39.02
CA ALA A 16 1.76 9.02 37.82
C ALA A 16 2.32 7.91 36.92
N PHE A 17 1.73 6.72 37.01
CA PHE A 17 2.01 5.60 36.12
C PHE A 17 1.37 5.88 34.76
N TYR A 18 2.06 6.65 33.90
CA TYR A 18 1.70 6.75 32.49
C TYR A 18 2.12 5.45 31.80
N GLY A 19 1.25 4.44 31.88
CA GLY A 19 1.40 3.24 31.07
C GLY A 19 1.33 3.62 29.59
N LEU A 20 2.45 3.48 28.87
CA LEU A 20 2.49 3.55 27.41
C LEU A 20 1.59 2.43 26.87
N ILE A 21 0.36 2.76 26.50
CA ILE A 21 -0.51 1.86 25.74
C ILE A 21 0.07 1.80 24.33
N THR A 22 0.94 0.84 24.07
CA THR A 22 1.38 0.54 22.71
C THR A 22 0.27 -0.25 22.02
N ASN A 23 -0.51 0.40 21.16
CA ASN A 23 -1.47 -0.29 20.30
C ASN A 23 -0.69 -1.10 19.26
N THR A 24 -0.51 -2.40 19.51
CA THR A 24 0.12 -3.29 18.53
C THR A 24 -0.87 -3.56 17.40
N VAL A 25 -0.66 -2.93 16.25
CA VAL A 25 -1.43 -3.18 15.03
C VAL A 25 -0.77 -4.32 14.24
N LEU A 26 -1.54 -5.35 13.91
CA LEU A 26 -1.09 -6.48 13.10
C LEU A 26 -1.19 -6.15 11.61
N ALA A 27 -0.17 -6.50 10.84
CA ALA A 27 -0.16 -6.31 9.39
C ALA A 27 -0.61 -7.58 8.67
N TRP A 28 -1.50 -7.45 7.69
CA TRP A 28 -2.07 -8.59 6.96
C TRP A 28 -1.23 -8.98 5.73
N SER A 29 -0.67 -10.20 5.78
CA SER A 29 0.02 -10.78 4.62
C SER A 29 -0.90 -11.19 3.47
N SER A 30 -2.21 -11.18 3.69
CA SER A 30 -3.25 -11.45 2.69
C SER A 30 -3.66 -10.22 1.87
N GLY A 31 -3.05 -9.06 2.09
CA GLY A 31 -3.37 -7.80 1.41
C GLY A 31 -3.96 -6.74 2.35
N PRO A 32 -3.70 -5.43 2.11
CA PRO A 32 -4.33 -4.32 2.86
C PRO A 32 -5.84 -4.24 2.60
N PRO A 33 -6.68 -3.48 3.34
CA PRO A 33 -8.02 -3.13 2.84
C PRO A 33 -7.97 -2.57 1.40
N ALA A 34 -9.07 -2.58 0.66
CA ALA A 34 -9.09 -1.91 -0.65
C ALA A 34 -8.80 -0.40 -0.51
N TYR A 35 -8.54 0.25 -1.65
CA TYR A 35 -8.39 1.70 -1.72
C TYR A 35 -7.16 2.25 -0.96
N ARG A 36 -6.03 1.53 -1.02
CA ARG A 36 -4.75 1.94 -0.42
C ARG A 36 -3.66 2.20 -1.45
N THR A 37 -4.01 2.72 -2.62
CA THR A 37 -3.04 3.04 -3.68
C THR A 37 -2.57 4.49 -3.66
N GLY A 38 -3.30 5.37 -2.97
CA GLY A 38 -3.12 6.82 -3.01
C GLY A 38 -3.75 7.50 -4.24
N ALA A 39 -4.55 6.79 -5.04
CA ALA A 39 -5.32 7.36 -6.14
C ALA A 39 -6.39 8.36 -5.65
N LEU A 40 -6.91 9.19 -6.57
CA LEU A 40 -8.07 10.02 -6.26
C LEU A 40 -9.26 9.15 -5.86
N GLY A 41 -9.91 9.48 -4.74
CA GLY A 41 -11.02 8.71 -4.21
C GLY A 41 -10.61 7.45 -3.45
N ASP A 42 -9.31 7.22 -3.21
CA ASP A 42 -8.83 6.19 -2.27
C ASP A 42 -8.78 6.73 -0.83
N THR A 43 -8.80 5.80 0.14
CA THR A 43 -8.73 6.10 1.59
C THR A 43 -7.29 6.13 2.13
N GLY A 44 -6.34 6.52 1.29
CA GLY A 44 -4.92 6.66 1.65
C GLY A 44 -4.02 5.60 1.01
N THR A 45 -2.98 5.21 1.74
CA THR A 45 -1.97 4.21 1.30
C THR A 45 -1.79 3.12 2.35
N CYS A 46 -0.78 2.26 2.22
CA CYS A 46 -0.45 1.27 3.25
C CYS A 46 -0.20 1.89 4.64
N ASN A 47 0.09 3.19 4.73
CA ASN A 47 0.34 3.89 5.99
C ASN A 47 -0.92 4.48 6.68
N ALA A 48 -2.11 4.24 6.13
CA ALA A 48 -3.35 4.78 6.67
C ALA A 48 -3.88 3.94 7.85
N ASP A 49 -4.76 4.53 8.65
CA ASP A 49 -5.44 3.89 9.79
C ASP A 49 -4.49 3.23 10.81
N GLY A 50 -3.30 3.80 10.99
CA GLY A 50 -2.32 3.32 11.97
C GLY A 50 -1.48 2.13 11.51
N CYS A 51 -1.62 1.69 10.26
CA CYS A 51 -0.74 0.68 9.67
C CYS A 51 0.51 1.34 9.08
N HIS A 52 1.67 0.68 9.06
CA HIS A 52 2.92 1.06 8.39
C HIS A 52 3.29 2.56 8.39
N ASN A 53 3.11 3.23 9.54
CA ASN A 53 3.23 4.68 9.67
C ASN A 53 4.44 5.12 10.52
N SER A 54 5.40 4.20 10.75
CA SER A 54 6.63 4.51 11.51
C SER A 54 7.50 5.57 10.82
N TYR A 55 7.43 5.63 9.49
CA TYR A 55 8.22 6.55 8.67
C TYR A 55 7.33 7.29 7.67
N GLY A 56 7.83 8.41 7.15
CA GLY A 56 7.14 9.16 6.10
C GLY A 56 7.06 8.36 4.80
N THR A 57 6.00 8.57 4.01
CA THR A 57 5.87 7.97 2.68
C THR A 57 7.08 8.34 1.81
N ASN A 58 7.63 7.37 1.08
CA ASN A 58 8.81 7.49 0.22
C ASN A 58 10.11 7.89 0.96
N SER A 59 10.20 7.69 2.28
CA SER A 59 11.42 8.03 3.03
C SER A 59 12.48 6.91 3.09
N GLY A 60 12.14 5.71 2.61
CA GLY A 60 13.06 4.57 2.60
C GLY A 60 13.98 4.57 1.38
N SER A 61 14.99 3.68 1.38
CA SER A 61 16.02 3.64 0.33
C SER A 61 15.64 2.80 -0.89
N ALA A 62 14.56 2.03 -0.84
CA ALA A 62 14.15 1.22 -1.98
C ALA A 62 13.58 2.10 -3.10
N ASN A 63 13.70 1.61 -4.34
CA ASN A 63 12.99 2.19 -5.46
C ASN A 63 11.78 1.30 -5.79
N PHE A 64 10.59 1.89 -5.63
CA PHE A 64 9.30 1.30 -6.00
C PHE A 64 8.84 1.85 -7.35
N SER A 65 8.54 0.95 -8.29
CA SER A 65 8.28 1.32 -9.69
C SER A 65 7.15 0.52 -10.32
N ILE A 66 6.48 1.15 -11.28
CA ILE A 66 5.55 0.52 -12.22
C ILE A 66 6.22 0.53 -13.61
N THR A 67 6.23 -0.61 -14.29
CA THR A 67 6.62 -0.71 -15.70
C THR A 67 5.39 -1.07 -16.53
N VAL A 68 5.11 -0.22 -17.51
CA VAL A 68 4.02 -0.37 -18.48
C VAL A 68 4.60 -0.50 -19.90
N PRO A 69 3.89 -1.10 -20.86
CA PRO A 69 4.28 -1.02 -22.27
C PRO A 69 4.24 0.41 -22.80
N ALA A 70 4.85 0.65 -23.96
CA ALA A 70 4.86 1.98 -24.58
C ALA A 70 3.45 2.51 -24.89
N ALA A 71 2.50 1.63 -25.23
CA ALA A 71 1.12 1.99 -25.52
C ALA A 71 0.17 0.80 -25.28
N TYR A 72 -1.14 1.07 -25.20
CA TYR A 72 -2.19 0.06 -25.15
C TYR A 72 -3.13 0.16 -26.36
N THR A 73 -3.79 -0.94 -26.71
CA THR A 73 -4.93 -0.92 -27.64
C THR A 73 -6.19 -1.23 -26.85
N ALA A 74 -7.28 -0.50 -27.09
CA ALA A 74 -8.56 -0.69 -26.40
C ALA A 74 -9.00 -2.16 -26.37
N GLY A 75 -9.43 -2.64 -25.21
CA GLY A 75 -9.84 -4.03 -24.99
C GLY A 75 -8.73 -5.10 -25.08
N LYS A 76 -7.49 -4.76 -25.46
CA LYS A 76 -6.38 -5.72 -25.55
C LYS A 76 -5.54 -5.71 -24.28
N ALA A 77 -5.54 -6.84 -23.58
CA ALA A 77 -4.79 -6.98 -22.34
C ALA A 77 -3.29 -6.78 -22.52
N VAL A 78 -2.70 -5.95 -21.67
CA VAL A 78 -1.26 -5.70 -21.57
C VAL A 78 -0.69 -6.27 -20.27
N LYS A 79 0.63 -6.50 -20.24
CA LYS A 79 1.33 -6.87 -19.01
C LYS A 79 1.82 -5.62 -18.30
N ILE A 80 1.55 -5.54 -17.02
CA ILE A 80 2.05 -4.51 -16.11
C ILE A 80 2.95 -5.19 -15.09
N LYS A 81 4.04 -4.52 -14.69
CA LYS A 81 4.96 -4.99 -13.66
C LYS A 81 5.07 -3.95 -12.55
N VAL A 82 4.99 -4.40 -11.32
CA VAL A 82 5.37 -3.63 -10.13
C VAL A 82 6.64 -4.23 -9.54
N ALA A 83 7.57 -3.40 -9.07
CA ALA A 83 8.82 -3.89 -8.49
C ALA A 83 9.43 -2.96 -7.43
N PHE A 84 10.05 -3.60 -6.44
CA PHE A 84 11.04 -3.01 -5.56
C PHE A 84 12.46 -3.36 -6.06
N SER A 85 13.32 -2.35 -6.10
CA SER A 85 14.77 -2.50 -6.28
C SER A 85 15.50 -1.77 -5.16
N ASN A 86 16.79 -2.07 -4.95
CA ASN A 86 17.59 -1.52 -3.84
C ASN A 86 16.94 -1.66 -2.45
N SER A 87 16.15 -2.73 -2.30
CA SER A 87 15.37 -3.02 -1.10
C SER A 87 16.05 -4.07 -0.22
N SER A 88 16.08 -3.81 1.09
CA SER A 88 16.59 -4.70 2.13
C SER A 88 15.47 -5.37 2.95
N GLY A 89 14.20 -5.00 2.75
CA GLY A 89 13.05 -5.61 3.39
C GLY A 89 12.96 -7.13 3.19
N LYS A 90 12.40 -7.82 4.18
CA LYS A 90 12.22 -9.29 4.17
C LYS A 90 10.93 -9.72 3.49
N LYS A 91 9.92 -8.84 3.50
CA LYS A 91 8.64 -9.03 2.82
C LYS A 91 8.25 -7.76 2.09
N HIS A 92 7.39 -7.93 1.08
CA HIS A 92 6.90 -6.82 0.29
C HIS A 92 5.43 -7.04 -0.07
N GLY A 93 4.72 -5.94 -0.23
CA GLY A 93 3.36 -5.90 -0.73
C GLY A 93 3.12 -4.67 -1.58
N PHE A 94 2.01 -4.68 -2.31
CA PHE A 94 1.54 -3.54 -3.07
C PHE A 94 0.05 -3.65 -3.32
N GLU A 95 -0.60 -2.51 -3.54
CA GLU A 95 -1.90 -2.42 -4.19
C GLU A 95 -1.77 -1.46 -5.38
N ILE A 96 -2.46 -1.73 -6.49
CA ILE A 96 -2.49 -0.88 -7.68
C ILE A 96 -3.89 -0.76 -8.26
N THR A 97 -4.19 0.42 -8.79
CA THR A 97 -5.39 0.73 -9.58
C THR A 97 -5.01 1.56 -10.82
N ALA A 98 -5.99 1.83 -11.68
CA ALA A 98 -5.83 2.60 -12.90
C ALA A 98 -7.00 3.59 -13.06
N LEU A 99 -6.68 4.87 -13.26
CA LEU A 99 -7.65 5.95 -13.44
C LEU A 99 -7.52 6.56 -14.83
N ASP A 100 -8.65 7.02 -15.40
CA ASP A 100 -8.64 7.95 -16.52
C ASP A 100 -8.43 9.40 -16.06
N ALA A 101 -8.39 10.34 -17.00
CA ALA A 101 -8.17 11.76 -16.74
C ALA A 101 -9.28 12.41 -15.88
N ASP A 102 -10.48 11.85 -15.88
CA ASP A 102 -11.62 12.30 -15.07
C ASP A 102 -11.60 11.70 -13.66
N GLY A 103 -10.62 10.82 -13.37
CA GLY A 103 -10.48 10.15 -12.08
C GLY A 103 -11.35 8.91 -11.91
N ASN A 104 -11.94 8.38 -12.98
CA ASN A 104 -12.73 7.14 -12.93
C ASN A 104 -11.81 5.92 -12.99
N ARG A 105 -12.20 4.86 -12.27
CA ARG A 105 -11.46 3.59 -12.27
C ARG A 105 -11.73 2.77 -13.53
N VAL A 106 -10.71 2.54 -14.32
CA VAL A 106 -10.83 2.03 -15.69
C VAL A 106 -10.01 0.77 -15.96
N GLY A 107 -10.48 0.01 -16.94
CA GLY A 107 -9.95 -1.30 -17.26
C GLY A 107 -10.22 -2.35 -16.19
N THR A 108 -9.64 -3.55 -16.34
CA THR A 108 -9.79 -4.66 -15.40
C THR A 108 -8.48 -5.41 -15.23
N PHE A 109 -8.12 -5.75 -14.00
CA PHE A 109 -6.92 -6.52 -13.69
C PHE A 109 -7.17 -8.03 -13.72
N LYS A 110 -6.11 -8.78 -14.03
CA LYS A 110 -6.11 -10.25 -13.95
C LYS A 110 -4.74 -10.74 -13.53
N LYS A 111 -4.70 -11.58 -12.48
CA LYS A 111 -3.46 -12.20 -12.00
C LYS A 111 -2.78 -13.08 -13.05
N ILE A 112 -1.45 -13.15 -12.98
CA ILE A 112 -0.64 -14.18 -13.65
C ILE A 112 -0.04 -15.04 -12.54
N GLY A 113 -0.29 -16.35 -12.60
CA GLY A 113 0.13 -17.25 -11.53
C GLY A 113 -0.65 -17.03 -10.23
N ASN A 114 0.04 -17.13 -9.09
CA ASN A 114 -0.59 -17.10 -7.76
C ASN A 114 0.07 -16.14 -6.76
N THR A 115 0.99 -15.28 -7.22
CA THR A 115 1.69 -14.28 -6.38
C THR A 115 0.94 -12.95 -6.30
N THR A 116 -0.10 -12.77 -7.10
CA THR A 116 -1.03 -11.63 -7.03
C THR A 116 -2.47 -12.11 -6.95
N GLN A 117 -3.35 -11.23 -6.50
CA GLN A 117 -4.78 -11.46 -6.43
C GLN A 117 -5.55 -10.16 -6.72
N VAL A 118 -6.69 -10.31 -7.40
CA VAL A 118 -7.64 -9.22 -7.61
C VAL A 118 -8.51 -9.15 -6.37
N ILE A 119 -8.76 -7.93 -5.87
CA ILE A 119 -9.59 -7.75 -4.67
C ILE A 119 -11.04 -8.06 -5.03
N SER A 120 -11.67 -8.94 -4.25
CA SER A 120 -13.05 -9.35 -4.47
C SER A 120 -14.01 -8.48 -3.65
N PRO A 121 -15.08 -7.93 -4.23
CA PRO A 121 -16.12 -7.24 -3.45
C PRO A 121 -16.95 -8.19 -2.58
N GLY A 122 -16.75 -9.51 -2.72
CA GLY A 122 -17.34 -10.51 -1.83
C GLY A 122 -16.54 -10.71 -0.53
N ASP A 123 -15.34 -10.15 -0.42
CA ASP A 123 -14.56 -10.16 0.83
C ASP A 123 -14.92 -8.93 1.66
N ALA A 124 -15.81 -9.12 2.63
CA ALA A 124 -16.33 -8.05 3.46
C ALA A 124 -15.23 -7.33 4.27
N ALA A 125 -14.11 -8.00 4.59
CA ALA A 125 -13.00 -7.37 5.32
C ALA A 125 -12.20 -6.37 4.48
N ARG A 126 -12.43 -6.35 3.17
CA ARG A 126 -11.71 -5.51 2.20
C ARG A 126 -12.48 -4.26 1.82
N GLU A 127 -13.79 -4.25 2.07
CA GLU A 127 -14.70 -3.11 1.88
C GLU A 127 -14.67 -2.52 0.45
N LEU A 128 -14.37 -3.34 -0.56
CA LEU A 128 -14.40 -2.90 -1.96
C LEU A 128 -15.85 -2.73 -2.45
N ASP A 129 -16.16 -1.58 -3.04
CA ASP A 129 -17.45 -1.36 -3.69
C ASP A 129 -17.64 -2.36 -4.86
N LYS A 130 -18.85 -2.87 -5.04
CA LYS A 130 -19.20 -3.75 -6.16
C LYS A 130 -18.98 -3.07 -7.52
N ALA A 131 -19.09 -1.75 -7.61
CA ALA A 131 -18.80 -0.96 -8.80
C ALA A 131 -17.32 -1.04 -9.20
N ASP A 132 -16.42 -1.25 -8.24
CA ASP A 132 -14.97 -1.33 -8.44
C ASP A 132 -14.46 -2.77 -8.57
N LYS A 133 -15.36 -3.72 -8.87
CA LYS A 133 -14.98 -5.10 -9.15
C LYS A 133 -13.93 -5.15 -10.26
N ASP A 134 -12.88 -5.94 -10.01
CA ASP A 134 -11.73 -6.14 -10.91
C ASP A 134 -10.87 -4.88 -11.16
N LYS A 135 -11.06 -3.80 -10.40
CA LYS A 135 -10.32 -2.53 -10.53
C LYS A 135 -9.05 -2.44 -9.69
N TYR A 136 -8.84 -3.39 -8.79
CA TYR A 136 -7.67 -3.43 -7.93
C TYR A 136 -6.99 -4.79 -7.98
N ILE A 137 -5.66 -4.78 -7.95
CA ILE A 137 -4.85 -5.98 -7.80
C ILE A 137 -3.70 -5.72 -6.84
N GLU A 138 -3.30 -6.76 -6.14
CA GLU A 138 -2.32 -6.66 -5.06
C GLU A 138 -1.46 -7.91 -4.95
N GLN A 139 -0.50 -7.91 -4.01
CA GLN A 139 0.20 -9.13 -3.64
C GLN A 139 -0.75 -10.14 -3.01
N SER A 140 -0.52 -11.42 -3.27
CA SER A 140 -1.10 -12.49 -2.45
C SER A 140 -0.14 -12.89 -1.33
N THR A 141 -0.61 -13.73 -0.39
CA THR A 141 0.25 -14.34 0.64
C THR A 141 1.43 -15.11 0.04
N LYS A 142 1.27 -15.73 -1.15
CA LYS A 142 2.37 -16.42 -1.85
C LYS A 142 3.36 -15.44 -2.50
N GLY A 143 2.95 -14.19 -2.69
CA GLY A 143 3.72 -13.11 -3.26
C GLY A 143 4.60 -12.34 -2.26
N VAL A 144 4.40 -12.47 -0.95
CA VAL A 144 5.03 -11.57 0.03
C VAL A 144 6.55 -11.65 0.12
N LYS A 145 7.18 -12.73 -0.37
CA LYS A 145 8.65 -12.85 -0.45
C LYS A 145 9.20 -12.44 -1.82
N LYS A 146 8.34 -11.96 -2.72
CA LYS A 146 8.75 -11.44 -4.03
C LYS A 146 9.05 -9.95 -3.90
N LYS A 147 9.94 -9.47 -4.74
CA LYS A 147 10.21 -8.04 -4.94
C LYS A 147 9.61 -7.53 -6.25
N SER A 148 8.97 -8.39 -7.04
CA SER A 148 8.36 -8.01 -8.30
C SER A 148 7.20 -8.92 -8.66
N TRP A 149 6.16 -8.33 -9.25
CA TRP A 149 4.96 -9.00 -9.70
C TRP A 149 4.60 -8.54 -11.09
N VAL A 150 4.15 -9.48 -11.92
CA VAL A 150 3.64 -9.20 -13.25
C VAL A 150 2.21 -9.70 -13.31
N PHE A 151 1.33 -8.89 -13.87
CA PHE A 151 -0.09 -9.21 -14.03
C PHE A 151 -0.61 -8.61 -15.33
N LYS A 152 -1.85 -8.93 -15.68
CA LYS A 152 -2.52 -8.35 -16.85
C LYS A 152 -3.42 -7.21 -16.42
N TRP A 153 -3.50 -6.20 -17.26
CA TRP A 153 -4.53 -5.17 -17.23
C TRP A 153 -5.15 -5.09 -18.62
N THR A 154 -6.48 -5.13 -18.67
CA THR A 154 -7.25 -4.94 -19.92
C THR A 154 -7.79 -3.52 -19.91
N PRO A 155 -7.39 -2.65 -20.86
CA PRO A 155 -7.94 -1.31 -21.00
C PRO A 155 -9.44 -1.34 -21.30
N PRO A 156 -10.17 -0.22 -21.08
CA PRO A 156 -11.54 -0.06 -21.54
C PRO A 156 -11.73 -0.37 -23.04
N ALA A 157 -12.97 -0.63 -23.43
CA ALA A 157 -13.33 -0.91 -24.82
C ALA A 157 -13.26 0.33 -25.73
N SER A 158 -13.39 1.52 -25.15
CA SER A 158 -13.12 2.80 -25.82
C SER A 158 -11.74 3.31 -25.42
N ALA A 159 -10.95 3.78 -26.39
CA ALA A 159 -9.72 4.50 -26.09
C ALA A 159 -10.07 5.77 -25.32
N THR A 160 -9.32 6.04 -24.26
CA THR A 160 -9.43 7.25 -23.47
C THR A 160 -8.13 8.04 -23.61
N ASP A 161 -8.14 9.26 -23.10
CA ASP A 161 -6.95 9.99 -22.65
C ASP A 161 -5.99 9.10 -21.84
N PRO A 162 -4.74 9.55 -21.58
CA PRO A 162 -3.74 8.75 -20.88
C PRO A 162 -4.33 8.09 -19.62
N ILE A 163 -4.03 6.82 -19.43
CA ILE A 163 -4.42 6.09 -18.22
C ILE A 163 -3.28 6.14 -17.23
N THR A 164 -3.58 6.57 -16.01
CA THR A 164 -2.60 6.68 -14.94
C THR A 164 -2.80 5.55 -13.94
N PHE A 165 -1.76 4.73 -13.79
CA PHE A 165 -1.68 3.74 -12.73
C PHE A 165 -1.17 4.40 -11.45
N TYR A 166 -1.81 4.04 -10.33
CA TYR A 166 -1.42 4.46 -8.99
C TYR A 166 -1.12 3.22 -8.18
N ALA A 167 0.06 3.16 -7.56
CA ALA A 167 0.40 2.08 -6.66
C ALA A 167 0.98 2.61 -5.36
N ALA A 168 0.61 1.95 -4.26
CA ALA A 168 1.36 2.00 -3.02
C ALA A 168 2.02 0.64 -2.78
N GLY A 169 3.21 0.67 -2.19
CA GLY A 169 4.00 -0.50 -1.86
C GLY A 169 4.49 -0.44 -0.42
N CYS A 170 4.52 -1.58 0.25
CA CYS A 170 5.09 -1.73 1.59
C CYS A 170 6.35 -2.59 1.51
N GLU A 171 7.48 -2.08 1.98
CA GLU A 171 8.70 -2.83 2.26
C GLU A 171 8.74 -3.15 3.75
N ALA A 172 8.55 -4.42 4.09
CA ALA A 172 8.35 -4.85 5.46
C ALA A 172 9.55 -5.62 6.03
N ASP A 173 9.81 -5.43 7.32
CA ASP A 173 10.90 -6.06 8.08
C ASP A 173 10.65 -7.54 8.42
N GLY A 174 9.41 -7.99 8.21
CA GLY A 174 8.93 -9.35 8.35
C GLY A 174 8.42 -9.74 9.74
N LYS A 175 8.35 -8.83 10.72
CA LYS A 175 7.92 -9.11 12.11
C LYS A 175 6.42 -9.37 12.26
N GLY A 176 5.61 -9.04 11.25
CA GLY A 176 4.14 -9.25 11.28
C GLY A 176 3.36 -8.15 12.00
N THR A 177 4.05 -7.09 12.41
CA THR A 177 3.48 -5.85 12.93
C THR A 177 3.52 -4.76 11.86
N ALA A 178 2.78 -3.68 12.06
CA ALA A 178 2.83 -2.48 11.22
C ALA A 178 4.12 -1.65 11.41
N GLY A 179 4.84 -1.82 12.52
CA GLY A 179 6.01 -1.00 12.83
C GLY A 179 7.27 -1.34 12.03
N ASP A 180 8.18 -0.37 11.90
CA ASP A 180 9.49 -0.48 11.22
C ASP A 180 9.42 -0.82 9.72
N ASP A 181 8.26 -0.59 9.10
CA ASP A 181 8.03 -0.83 7.68
C ASP A 181 8.01 0.49 6.89
N TYR A 182 8.51 0.47 5.65
CA TYR A 182 8.55 1.63 4.77
C TYR A 182 7.44 1.55 3.71
N VAL A 183 6.72 2.66 3.53
CA VAL A 183 5.67 2.78 2.52
C VAL A 183 6.14 3.68 1.38
N TYR A 184 5.86 3.25 0.16
CA TYR A 184 6.22 3.94 -1.08
C TYR A 184 4.99 4.13 -1.94
N THR A 185 4.98 5.19 -2.74
CA THR A 185 3.97 5.43 -3.77
C THR A 185 4.64 5.75 -5.10
N THR A 186 4.01 5.38 -6.20
CA THR A 186 4.50 5.70 -7.54
C THR A 186 3.35 5.69 -8.53
N THR A 187 3.54 6.37 -9.65
CA THR A 187 2.59 6.39 -10.75
C THR A 187 3.28 6.06 -12.07
N ALA A 188 2.48 5.59 -13.04
CA ALA A 188 2.94 5.44 -14.42
C ALA A 188 1.77 5.67 -15.38
N GLU A 189 2.03 6.35 -16.47
CA GLU A 189 1.03 6.63 -17.51
C GLU A 189 1.22 5.71 -18.71
N ILE A 190 0.11 5.33 -19.34
CA ILE A 190 0.10 4.62 -20.62
C ILE A 190 -0.88 5.28 -21.58
N ASN A 191 -0.43 5.49 -22.82
CA ASN A 191 -1.23 6.09 -23.88
C ASN A 191 -1.86 5.02 -24.77
N ALA A 192 -3.00 5.35 -25.39
CA ALA A 192 -3.53 4.53 -26.47
C ALA A 192 -2.52 4.52 -27.64
N SER A 193 -2.43 3.40 -28.35
CA SER A 193 -1.71 3.34 -29.62
C SER A 193 -2.41 4.28 -30.59
N ASN A 194 -1.69 5.28 -31.11
CA ASN A 194 -2.19 6.08 -32.23
C ASN A 194 -2.61 5.12 -33.37
N PRO A 195 -3.79 5.32 -33.96
CA PRO A 195 -4.19 4.56 -35.15
C PRO A 195 -3.21 4.76 -36.31
#